data_AF-A0A3A4RY93-F1
#
_entry.id   AF-A0A3A4RY93-F1
#
_cell.length_a   1.000
_cell.length_b   1.000
_cell.length_c   1.000
_cell.angle_alpha   90.00
_cell.angle_beta   90.00
_cell.angle_gamma   90.00
#
_symmetry.space_group_name_H-M   'P 1'
#
loop_
_entity.id
_entity.type
_entity.pdbx_description
1 polymer ?
#
loop_
_entity_poly.entity_id
_entity_poly.type
_entity_poly.pdbx_seq_one_letter_code
_entity_poly.pdbx_strand_id
1 'polypeptide(L)'
;MNQKIKPAHRRKWKRFTIQSGALVILQKPRLMGILGQAKIKFGPIVNISMGGLAVQYIENKNRMKNYTELSIATPAKKQILDRISFEVIADFPVAALPDGKKIRNRCVKFHQMTSYHTFQLDDFIREFSTSYIMDRRSGEERRKFDDPRYQDPAWSRKHEKRSGLDRRAYPVIL
;
A
#
# COMPACT_ATOMS: atom_id res chain seq x y z
N MET A 1 -31.36 -23.78 -10.92
CA MET A 1 -29.96 -23.99 -10.49
C MET A 1 -29.43 -22.72 -9.84
N ASN A 2 -29.36 -22.67 -8.50
CA ASN A 2 -28.82 -21.50 -7.78
C ASN A 2 -27.29 -21.55 -7.78
N GLN A 3 -26.65 -20.69 -8.57
CA GLN A 3 -25.21 -20.48 -8.48
C GLN A 3 -24.90 -19.78 -7.15
N LYS A 4 -24.33 -20.53 -6.19
CA LYS A 4 -23.77 -19.96 -4.97
C LYS A 4 -22.66 -18.99 -5.37
N ILE A 5 -22.92 -17.68 -5.24
CA ILE A 5 -21.92 -16.62 -5.41
C ILE A 5 -20.81 -16.90 -4.40
N LYS A 6 -19.62 -17.30 -4.87
CA LYS A 6 -18.44 -17.44 -4.00
C LYS A 6 -18.20 -16.08 -3.33
N PRO A 7 -18.03 -16.01 -2.00
CA PRO A 7 -17.77 -14.74 -1.34
C PRO A 7 -16.50 -14.13 -1.94
N ALA A 8 -16.63 -12.92 -2.48
CA ALA A 8 -15.50 -12.19 -3.04
C ALA A 8 -14.41 -12.11 -1.98
N HIS A 9 -13.21 -12.63 -2.30
CA HIS A 9 -12.10 -12.66 -1.37
C HIS A 9 -11.75 -11.24 -0.94
N ARG A 10 -12.11 -10.88 0.30
CA ARG A 10 -11.89 -9.52 0.81
C ARG A 10 -10.40 -9.32 1.09
N ARG A 11 -9.92 -8.11 0.83
CA ARG A 11 -8.51 -7.76 1.08
C ARG A 11 -8.28 -7.67 2.58
N LYS A 12 -7.23 -8.33 3.08
CA LYS A 12 -6.82 -8.27 4.49
C LYS A 12 -6.53 -6.83 4.92
N TRP A 13 -5.77 -6.10 4.11
CA TRP A 13 -5.29 -4.76 4.42
C TRP A 13 -6.03 -3.67 3.64
N LYS A 14 -6.34 -2.57 4.33
CA LYS A 14 -6.79 -1.32 3.69
C LYS A 14 -5.68 -0.75 2.82
N ARG A 15 -6.06 -0.15 1.68
CA ARG A 15 -5.16 0.62 0.82
C ARG A 15 -5.33 2.11 1.07
N PHE A 16 -4.21 2.82 1.03
CA PHE A 16 -4.11 4.25 1.26
C PHE A 16 -3.52 4.91 0.02
N THR A 17 -4.13 6.01 -0.40
CA THR A 17 -3.55 6.89 -1.42
C THR A 17 -2.44 7.72 -0.79
N ILE A 18 -1.33 7.90 -1.51
CA ILE A 18 -0.18 8.67 -1.05
C ILE A 18 -0.15 10.01 -1.76
N GLN A 19 0.05 11.10 -1.00
CA GLN A 19 0.08 12.48 -1.55
C GLN A 19 1.50 13.05 -1.71
N SER A 20 2.52 12.41 -1.15
CA SER A 20 3.84 12.99 -0.96
C SER A 20 4.80 12.87 -2.15
N GLY A 21 4.28 12.51 -3.34
CA GLY A 21 5.13 12.23 -4.50
C GLY A 21 6.12 11.08 -4.25
N ALA A 22 5.80 10.17 -3.33
CA ALA A 22 6.66 9.04 -2.99
C ALA A 22 6.90 8.15 -4.22
N LEU A 23 8.14 7.70 -4.37
CA LEU A 23 8.60 6.93 -5.51
C LEU A 23 9.11 5.56 -5.06
N VAL A 24 8.94 4.59 -5.95
CA VAL A 24 9.60 3.27 -5.84
C VAL A 24 10.96 3.32 -6.53
N ILE A 25 11.96 2.79 -5.84
CA ILE A 25 13.28 2.50 -6.39
C ILE A 25 13.42 0.98 -6.45
N LEU A 26 13.68 0.43 -7.64
CA LEU A 26 13.96 -1.00 -7.79
C LEU A 26 15.46 -1.25 -7.62
N GLN A 27 15.80 -2.33 -6.93
CA GLN A 27 17.17 -2.73 -6.65
C GLN A 27 17.43 -4.18 -7.09
N LYS A 28 18.60 -4.40 -7.71
CA LYS A 28 19.08 -5.77 -7.93
C LYS A 28 19.69 -6.33 -6.65
N PRO A 29 19.50 -7.62 -6.37
CA PRO A 29 20.19 -8.28 -5.27
C PRO A 29 21.70 -8.22 -5.52
N ARG A 30 22.49 -8.10 -4.44
CA ARG A 30 23.94 -8.15 -4.53
C ARG A 30 24.36 -9.57 -4.93
N LEU A 31 24.87 -9.74 -6.14
CA LEU A 31 25.58 -10.95 -6.55
C LEU A 31 27.06 -10.78 -6.17
N MET A 32 27.54 -11.61 -5.25
CA MET A 32 28.93 -11.76 -4.79
C MET A 32 29.81 -10.50 -4.94
N GLY A 33 29.64 -9.52 -4.03
CA GLY A 33 30.66 -8.56 -3.60
C GLY A 33 31.34 -7.61 -4.62
N ILE A 34 31.20 -7.81 -5.93
CA ILE A 34 32.12 -7.24 -6.94
C ILE A 34 31.43 -6.27 -7.89
N LEU A 35 30.11 -6.40 -8.14
CA LEU A 35 29.34 -5.41 -8.91
C LEU A 35 28.45 -4.57 -7.99
N GLY A 36 28.54 -3.24 -8.15
CA GLY A 36 27.68 -2.28 -7.45
C GLY A 36 26.18 -2.57 -7.62
N GLN A 37 25.39 -2.17 -6.63
CA GLN A 37 23.93 -2.35 -6.67
C GLN A 37 23.32 -1.47 -7.78
N ALA A 38 22.81 -2.11 -8.84
CA ALA A 38 22.00 -1.41 -9.82
C ALA A 38 20.68 -0.97 -9.17
N LYS A 39 20.48 0.35 -9.07
CA LYS A 39 19.26 0.98 -8.58
C LYS A 39 18.62 1.78 -9.70
N ILE A 40 17.31 1.65 -9.90
CA ILE A 40 16.56 2.46 -10.85
C ILE A 40 15.35 3.10 -10.17
N LYS A 41 15.14 4.40 -10.44
CA LYS A 41 13.88 5.06 -10.12
C LYS A 41 12.81 4.47 -11.02
N PHE A 42 11.76 3.90 -10.43
CA PHE A 42 10.74 3.18 -11.18
C PHE A 42 9.52 4.05 -11.45
N GLY A 43 8.95 4.66 -10.42
CA GLY A 43 7.86 5.61 -10.58
C GLY A 43 7.06 5.85 -9.29
N PRO A 44 5.99 6.65 -9.36
CA PRO A 44 5.22 7.07 -8.20
C PRO A 44 4.31 5.98 -7.65
N ILE A 45 4.14 5.99 -6.33
CA ILE A 45 3.22 5.12 -5.61
C ILE A 45 1.80 5.66 -5.80
N VAL A 46 0.91 4.83 -6.36
CA VAL A 46 -0.52 5.14 -6.52
C VAL A 46 -1.27 4.89 -5.22
N ASN A 47 -1.04 3.72 -4.63
CA ASN A 47 -1.58 3.35 -3.33
C ASN A 47 -0.69 2.32 -2.65
N ILE A 48 -0.81 2.24 -1.34
CA ILE A 48 -0.02 1.35 -0.50
C ILE A 48 -0.87 0.74 0.61
N SER A 49 -0.44 -0.41 1.12
CA SER A 49 -0.97 -1.08 2.28
C SER A 49 0.17 -1.77 3.02
N MET A 50 -0.11 -2.30 4.22
CA MET A 50 0.86 -3.14 4.93
C MET A 50 1.31 -4.39 4.15
N GLY A 51 0.55 -4.83 3.14
CA GLY A 51 0.87 -6.04 2.38
C GLY A 51 1.48 -5.81 0.99
N GLY A 52 1.57 -4.57 0.53
CA GLY A 52 2.00 -4.28 -0.84
C GLY A 52 1.59 -2.90 -1.33
N LEU A 53 2.03 -2.57 -2.54
CA LEU A 53 1.77 -1.28 -3.19
C LEU A 53 1.38 -1.43 -4.66
N ALA A 54 0.81 -0.37 -5.21
CA ALA A 54 0.69 -0.16 -6.64
C ALA A 54 1.56 1.02 -7.06
N VAL A 55 2.31 0.85 -8.15
CA VAL A 55 3.22 1.85 -8.71
C VAL A 55 2.91 2.07 -10.18
N GLN A 56 2.97 3.33 -10.61
CA GLN A 56 2.85 3.71 -12.01
C GLN A 56 4.21 3.84 -12.67
N TYR A 57 4.30 3.40 -13.92
CA TYR A 57 5.50 3.57 -14.72
C TYR A 57 5.15 3.67 -16.20
N ILE A 58 6.06 4.25 -16.98
CA ILE A 58 5.98 4.27 -18.45
C ILE A 58 6.66 3.01 -18.99
N GLU A 59 5.96 2.28 -19.84
CA GLU A 59 6.43 1.04 -20.43
C GLU A 59 7.79 1.21 -21.10
N ASN A 60 8.75 0.38 -20.69
CA ASN A 60 10.08 0.34 -21.26
C ASN A 60 10.55 -1.11 -21.32
N LYS A 61 10.76 -1.62 -22.54
CA LYS A 61 11.01 -3.04 -22.85
C LYS A 61 12.24 -3.63 -22.13
N ASN A 62 13.22 -2.80 -21.75
CA ASN A 62 14.51 -3.27 -21.21
C ASN A 62 14.75 -2.95 -19.74
N ARG A 63 13.91 -2.10 -19.10
CA ARG A 63 14.22 -1.57 -17.76
C ARG A 63 13.81 -2.45 -16.59
N MET A 64 13.03 -3.51 -16.80
CA MET A 64 12.27 -4.13 -15.71
C MET A 64 12.63 -5.57 -15.38
N LYS A 65 13.61 -6.16 -16.07
CA LYS A 65 13.98 -7.56 -15.83
C LYS A 65 14.91 -7.66 -14.62
N ASN A 66 14.66 -8.67 -13.78
CA ASN A 66 15.55 -9.14 -12.70
C ASN A 66 15.70 -8.21 -11.48
N TYR A 67 14.67 -7.43 -11.14
CA TYR A 67 14.60 -6.71 -9.88
C TYR A 67 13.70 -7.47 -8.90
N THR A 68 14.24 -7.83 -7.74
CA THR A 68 13.54 -8.61 -6.71
C THR A 68 13.33 -7.83 -5.41
N GLU A 69 14.03 -6.71 -5.26
CA GLU A 69 13.95 -5.83 -4.10
C GLU A 69 13.46 -4.44 -4.53
N LEU A 70 12.69 -3.80 -3.67
CA LEU A 70 12.25 -2.42 -3.83
C LEU A 70 12.50 -1.60 -2.58
N SER A 71 12.56 -0.29 -2.79
CA SER A 71 12.68 0.71 -1.75
C SER A 71 11.68 1.82 -1.98
N ILE A 72 11.29 2.48 -0.90
CA ILE A 72 10.36 3.62 -0.92
C ILE A 72 11.13 4.87 -0.49
N ALA A 73 11.04 5.90 -1.32
CA ALA A 73 11.66 7.20 -1.08
C ALA A 73 10.64 8.32 -1.25
N THR A 74 10.85 9.43 -0.54
CA THR A 74 10.09 10.68 -0.75
C THR A 74 11.04 11.79 -1.18
N PRO A 75 10.54 12.90 -1.74
CA PRO A 75 11.38 14.06 -2.04
C PRO A 75 12.12 14.60 -0.81
N ALA A 76 11.47 14.58 0.37
CA ALA A 76 12.03 15.10 1.62
C ALA A 76 13.01 14.14 2.31
N LYS A 77 12.80 12.81 2.20
CA LYS A 77 13.64 11.78 2.81
C LYS A 77 14.18 10.87 1.71
N LYS A 78 15.51 10.88 1.51
CA LYS A 78 16.19 10.12 0.44
C LYS A 78 15.75 8.65 0.37
N GLN A 79 15.46 8.04 1.52
CA GLN A 79 14.97 6.67 1.60
C GLN A 79 14.28 6.40 2.94
N ILE A 80 13.08 5.85 2.91
CA ILE A 80 12.27 5.56 4.11
C ILE A 80 12.18 4.05 4.37
N LEU A 81 12.02 3.26 3.30
CA LEU A 81 12.12 1.80 3.37
C LEU A 81 13.17 1.31 2.38
N ASP A 82 13.99 0.36 2.81
CA ASP A 82 15.05 -0.21 1.98
C ASP A 82 14.88 -1.72 1.78
N ARG A 83 15.14 -2.18 0.54
CA ARG A 83 15.34 -3.60 0.19
C ARG A 83 14.24 -4.53 0.66
N ILE A 84 12.99 -4.14 0.43
CA ILE A 84 11.84 -5.01 0.63
C ILE A 84 11.77 -5.96 -0.56
N SER A 85 11.83 -7.27 -0.30
CA SER A 85 11.57 -8.27 -1.33
C SER A 85 10.11 -8.20 -1.76
N PHE A 86 9.83 -8.38 -3.05
CA PHE A 86 8.46 -8.30 -3.56
C PHE A 86 8.17 -9.31 -4.66
N GLU A 87 6.88 -9.57 -4.84
CA GLU A 87 6.32 -10.35 -5.93
C GLU A 87 5.37 -9.48 -6.76
N VAL A 88 5.41 -9.60 -8.08
CA VAL A 88 4.44 -8.93 -8.96
C VAL A 88 3.15 -9.73 -9.00
N ILE A 89 2.05 -9.15 -8.53
CA ILE A 89 0.73 -9.81 -8.49
C ILE A 89 -0.18 -9.40 -9.66
N ALA A 90 0.06 -8.23 -10.24
CA ALA A 90 -0.65 -7.76 -11.42
C ALA A 90 0.16 -6.67 -12.14
N ASP A 91 0.04 -6.62 -13.46
CA ASP A 91 0.60 -5.55 -14.28
C ASP A 91 -0.31 -5.29 -15.47
N PHE A 92 -0.86 -4.08 -15.57
CA PHE A 92 -1.83 -3.74 -16.60
C PHE A 92 -1.69 -2.28 -17.08
N PRO A 93 -2.02 -2.00 -18.36
CA PRO A 93 -2.02 -0.63 -18.88
C PRO A 93 -3.14 0.19 -18.25
N VAL A 94 -2.89 1.48 -18.05
CA VAL A 94 -3.88 2.45 -17.55
C VAL A 94 -4.10 3.62 -18.49
N ALA A 95 -3.11 3.97 -19.31
CA ALA A 95 -3.23 5.00 -20.33
C ALA A 95 -2.22 4.77 -21.46
N ALA A 96 -2.41 5.45 -22.58
CA ALA A 96 -1.45 5.55 -23.67
C ALA A 96 -0.94 6.99 -23.78
N LEU A 97 0.35 7.14 -24.04
CA LEU A 97 1.00 8.40 -24.36
C LEU A 97 0.95 8.66 -25.87
N PRO A 98 1.06 9.93 -26.32
CA PRO A 98 1.07 10.28 -27.75
C PRO A 98 2.19 9.58 -28.56
N ASP A 99 3.29 9.21 -27.92
CA ASP A 99 4.42 8.50 -28.53
C ASP A 99 4.21 6.97 -28.65
N GLY A 100 2.99 6.50 -28.36
CA GLY A 100 2.62 5.08 -28.41
C GLY A 100 3.07 4.26 -27.19
N LYS A 101 3.79 4.85 -26.24
CA LYS A 101 4.13 4.16 -24.98
C LYS A 101 2.91 4.06 -24.07
N LYS A 102 2.85 3.00 -23.26
CA LYS A 102 1.76 2.81 -22.29
C LYS A 102 2.19 3.24 -20.90
N ILE A 103 1.33 3.96 -20.20
CA ILE A 103 1.42 4.09 -18.74
C ILE A 103 0.81 2.82 -18.16
N ARG A 104 1.52 2.20 -17.21
CA ARG A 104 1.14 0.92 -16.62
C ARG A 104 1.09 1.01 -15.11
N ASN A 105 0.13 0.30 -14.51
CA ASN A 105 0.08 0.04 -13.09
C ASN A 105 0.68 -1.33 -12.81
N ARG A 106 1.73 -1.38 -11.98
CA ARG A 106 2.24 -2.62 -11.41
C ARG A 106 1.84 -2.73 -9.95
N CYS A 107 1.12 -3.79 -9.62
CA CYS A 107 0.79 -4.15 -8.25
C CYS A 107 1.79 -5.19 -7.76
N VAL A 108 2.33 -4.93 -6.57
CA VAL A 108 3.28 -5.84 -5.92
C VAL A 108 2.80 -6.20 -4.52
N LYS A 109 3.17 -7.39 -4.09
CA LYS A 109 3.01 -7.88 -2.72
C LYS A 109 4.37 -7.92 -2.07
N PHE A 110 4.47 -7.41 -0.84
CA PHE A 110 5.72 -7.49 -0.07
C PHE A 110 5.94 -8.91 0.45
N HIS A 111 7.19 -9.33 0.47
CA HIS A 111 7.66 -10.61 0.99
C HIS A 111 8.77 -10.39 2.01
N GLN A 112 8.88 -11.29 3.01
CA GLN A 112 9.95 -11.28 4.02
C GLN A 112 10.19 -9.90 4.68
N MET A 113 9.11 -9.20 5.04
CA MET A 113 9.25 -7.97 5.81
C MET A 113 9.70 -8.29 7.23
N THR A 114 10.80 -7.66 7.67
CA THR A 114 11.22 -7.68 9.08
C THR A 114 10.27 -6.83 9.93
N SER A 115 10.35 -6.98 11.24
CA SER A 115 9.62 -6.10 12.18
C SER A 115 10.00 -4.63 11.96
N TYR A 116 11.26 -4.34 11.63
CA TYR A 116 11.72 -2.99 11.31
C TYR A 116 11.09 -2.45 10.02
N HIS A 117 11.06 -3.23 8.94
CA HIS A 117 10.36 -2.84 7.71
C HIS A 117 8.87 -2.59 7.96
N THR A 118 8.24 -3.43 8.79
CA THR A 118 6.83 -3.29 9.15
C THR A 118 6.58 -1.99 9.93
N PHE A 119 7.46 -1.66 10.87
CA PHE A 119 7.40 -0.41 11.62
C PHE A 119 7.57 0.81 10.71
N GLN A 120 8.62 0.84 9.88
CA GLN A 120 8.86 1.93 8.93
C GLN A 120 7.70 2.10 7.93
N LEU A 121 7.09 1.00 7.50
CA LEU A 121 5.96 1.03 6.57
C LEU A 121 4.73 1.66 7.23
N ASP A 122 4.43 1.31 8.48
CA ASP A 122 3.29 1.89 9.18
C ASP A 122 3.50 3.39 9.43
N ASP A 123 4.71 3.79 9.86
CA ASP A 123 5.08 5.20 10.03
C ASP A 123 4.96 5.97 8.70
N PHE A 124 5.46 5.39 7.61
CA PHE A 124 5.31 5.96 6.28
C PHE A 124 3.83 6.16 5.89
N ILE A 125 3.00 5.15 6.10
CA ILE A 125 1.58 5.22 5.75
C ILE A 125 0.87 6.27 6.61
N ARG A 126 1.23 6.39 7.90
CA ARG A 126 0.72 7.45 8.78
C ARG A 126 1.07 8.84 8.29
N GLU A 127 2.34 9.06 7.99
CA GLU A 127 2.89 10.38 7.67
C GLU A 127 2.39 10.89 6.31
N PHE A 128 2.19 9.99 5.34
CA PHE A 128 2.02 10.38 3.93
C PHE A 128 0.69 10.02 3.27
N SER A 129 -0.30 9.52 4.03
CA SER A 129 -1.63 9.19 3.49
C SER A 129 -2.73 10.18 3.90
N THR A 130 -3.65 10.45 2.96
CA THR A 130 -4.75 11.43 3.12
C THR A 130 -5.84 10.99 4.11
N SER A 131 -5.88 9.72 4.49
CA SER A 131 -7.02 9.14 5.21
C SER A 131 -6.59 8.05 6.18
N TYR A 132 -5.51 8.31 6.91
CA TYR A 132 -5.09 7.46 8.01
C TYR A 132 -6.11 7.56 9.16
N ILE A 133 -7.05 6.62 9.18
CA ILE A 133 -7.86 6.35 10.37
C ILE A 133 -7.13 5.21 11.10
N MET A 134 -6.93 5.38 12.41
CA MET A 134 -6.28 4.47 13.38
C MET A 134 -6.87 3.05 13.49
N ASP A 135 -7.58 2.56 12.47
CA ASP A 135 -8.11 1.21 12.44
C ASP A 135 -7.49 0.45 11.27
N ARG A 136 -6.44 -0.30 11.58
CA ARG A 136 -5.58 -1.03 10.64
C ARG A 136 -6.27 -2.26 10.04
N ARG A 137 -7.47 -2.60 10.50
CA ARG A 137 -8.15 -3.86 10.18
C ARG A 137 -9.29 -3.62 9.18
N SER A 138 -9.30 -4.41 8.11
CA SER A 138 -10.46 -4.44 7.20
C SER A 138 -11.69 -4.95 7.97
N GLY A 139 -12.89 -4.57 7.53
CA GLY A 139 -14.14 -4.73 8.29
C GLY A 139 -14.53 -6.16 8.71
N GLU A 140 -13.78 -7.20 8.35
CA GLU A 140 -13.97 -8.57 8.84
C GLU A 140 -13.24 -8.82 10.17
N GLU A 141 -12.00 -8.37 10.31
CA GLU A 141 -11.25 -8.48 11.58
C GLU A 141 -11.83 -7.53 12.65
N ARG A 142 -12.44 -6.41 12.26
CA ARG A 142 -13.26 -5.57 13.16
C ARG A 142 -14.41 -6.34 13.82
N ARG A 143 -14.95 -7.37 13.16
CA ARG A 143 -16.07 -8.17 13.66
C ARG A 143 -15.63 -9.42 14.42
N LYS A 144 -14.38 -9.85 14.26
CA LYS A 144 -13.81 -11.03 14.94
C LYS A 144 -12.97 -10.67 16.17
N PHE A 145 -12.64 -9.40 16.34
CA PHE A 145 -11.96 -8.93 17.54
C PHE A 145 -12.98 -8.67 18.63
N ASP A 146 -13.09 -9.59 19.59
CA ASP A 146 -13.67 -9.29 20.89
C ASP A 146 -12.73 -8.32 21.59
N ASP A 147 -13.07 -7.03 21.60
CA ASP A 147 -12.42 -6.09 22.51
C ASP A 147 -12.88 -6.48 23.93
N PRO A 148 -11.99 -6.91 24.84
CA PRO A 148 -12.38 -7.27 26.20
C PRO A 148 -13.03 -6.08 26.96
N ARG A 149 -12.87 -4.84 26.46
CA ARG A 149 -13.54 -3.65 26.99
C ARG A 149 -14.95 -3.42 26.43
N TYR A 150 -15.39 -4.18 25.44
CA TYR A 150 -16.77 -4.08 24.92
C TYR A 150 -17.81 -4.55 25.94
N GLN A 151 -17.39 -5.40 26.88
CA GLN A 151 -18.22 -5.82 28.03
C GLN A 151 -18.24 -4.78 29.16
N ASP A 152 -17.46 -3.70 29.08
CA ASP A 152 -17.51 -2.60 30.06
C ASP A 152 -18.74 -1.71 29.79
N PRO A 153 -19.72 -1.66 30.72
CA PRO A 153 -20.92 -0.84 30.57
C PRO A 153 -20.62 0.66 30.42
N ALA A 154 -19.51 1.15 30.99
CA ALA A 154 -19.11 2.55 30.89
C ALA A 154 -18.54 2.88 29.50
N TRP A 155 -17.80 1.94 28.89
CA TRP A 155 -17.26 2.08 27.54
C TRP A 155 -18.39 2.07 26.49
N SER A 156 -19.32 1.13 26.61
CA SER A 156 -20.46 0.98 25.69
C SER A 156 -21.37 2.20 25.68
N ARG A 157 -21.75 2.74 26.86
CA ARG A 157 -22.56 3.99 26.93
C ARG A 157 -21.89 5.20 26.30
N LYS A 158 -20.55 5.28 26.35
CA LYS A 158 -19.78 6.43 25.82
C LYS A 158 -19.57 6.34 24.30
N HIS A 159 -19.61 5.13 23.74
CA HIS A 159 -19.29 4.86 22.34
C HIS A 159 -20.48 4.42 21.47
N GLU A 160 -21.62 4.06 22.05
CA GLU A 160 -22.87 3.78 21.33
C GLU A 160 -23.36 5.01 20.53
N LYS A 161 -23.13 6.22 21.04
CA LYS A 161 -23.39 7.48 20.30
C LYS A 161 -22.46 7.72 19.09
N ARG A 162 -21.46 6.87 18.84
CA ARG A 162 -20.49 7.02 17.73
C ARG A 162 -20.66 5.96 16.65
N SER A 163 -21.80 5.29 16.57
CA SER A 163 -22.10 4.34 15.50
C SER A 163 -22.48 5.05 14.19
N GLY A 164 -21.49 5.30 13.35
CA GLY A 164 -21.54 5.08 11.88
C GLY A 164 -22.43 5.94 10.97
N LEU A 165 -23.45 6.64 11.47
CA LEU A 165 -24.31 7.52 10.65
C LEU A 165 -23.77 8.96 10.57
N ASP A 166 -23.19 9.47 11.65
CA ASP A 166 -22.71 10.87 11.75
C ASP A 166 -21.42 11.20 10.98
N ARG A 167 -20.84 10.26 10.23
CA ARG A 167 -19.65 10.53 9.39
C ARG A 167 -19.98 10.96 7.96
N ARG A 168 -21.26 11.14 7.59
CA ARG A 168 -21.67 11.52 6.24
C ARG A 168 -22.08 12.99 6.06
N ALA A 169 -21.64 13.88 6.95
CA ALA A 169 -21.77 15.31 6.73
C ALA A 169 -20.42 15.99 7.00
N TYR A 170 -19.67 16.25 5.92
CA TYR A 170 -18.82 17.44 5.91
C TYR A 170 -19.53 18.42 4.96
N PRO A 171 -19.90 19.63 5.41
CA PRO A 171 -20.37 20.65 4.49
C PRO A 171 -19.22 20.98 3.53
N VAL A 172 -19.53 20.96 2.22
CA VAL A 172 -18.69 21.58 1.20
C VAL A 172 -18.70 23.07 1.51
N ILE A 173 -17.55 23.61 1.93
CA ILE A 173 -17.35 25.06 1.95
C ILE A 173 -17.05 25.45 0.50
N LEU A 174 -17.97 26.22 -0.09
CA LEU A 174 -17.85 26.84 -1.41
C LEU A 174 -16.78 27.94 -1.41
#